data_AF-A0A2D6X1G1-F1
#
_entry.id   AF-A0A2D6X1G1-F1
#
_cell.length_a   1.000
_cell.length_b   1.000
_cell.length_c   1.000
_cell.angle_alpha   90.00
_cell.angle_beta   90.00
_cell.angle_gamma   90.00
#
_symmetry.space_group_name_H-M   'P 1'
#
loop_
_entity.id
_entity.type
_entity.pdbx_description
1 polymer ?
#
loop_
_entity_poly.entity_id
_entity_poly.type
_entity_poly.pdbx_seq_one_letter_code
_entity_poly.pdbx_strand_id
1 'polypeptide(L)'
;MIILGLDGKEHKWNPSRRQSSVADKNRSKLHIKARALLKDLFPFDRVLEELTLPGTKTGSRRTLLHADFYIPNRSLIVEVHGEQHFKFNSFFYKDKMAFFKAKARDTDKAAWCELNNMNLIELNYNEKEPEWRVKFD
;
A
#
# COMPACT_ATOMS: atom_id res chain seq x y z
N MET A 1 -10.18 -14.90 -2.98
CA MET A 1 -11.24 -13.99 -3.44
C MET A 1 -11.03 -13.67 -4.92
N ILE A 2 -12.06 -13.20 -5.60
CA ILE A 2 -11.95 -12.67 -6.97
C ILE A 2 -11.76 -11.16 -6.85
N ILE A 3 -10.83 -10.62 -7.62
CA ILE A 3 -10.52 -9.19 -7.71
C ILE A 3 -10.68 -8.76 -9.16
N LEU A 4 -11.33 -7.62 -9.38
CA LEU A 4 -11.35 -6.96 -10.67
C LEU A 4 -10.10 -6.06 -10.80
N GLY A 5 -9.28 -6.34 -11.80
CA GLY A 5 -8.06 -5.60 -12.07
C GLY A 5 -8.31 -4.30 -12.83
N LEU A 6 -7.36 -3.37 -12.73
CA LEU A 6 -7.32 -2.18 -13.59
C LEU A 6 -7.06 -2.52 -15.07
N ASP A 7 -6.66 -3.76 -15.35
CA ASP A 7 -6.59 -4.33 -16.69
C ASP A 7 -7.95 -4.82 -17.23
N GLY A 8 -9.04 -4.64 -16.46
CA GLY A 8 -10.40 -5.03 -16.82
C GLY A 8 -10.67 -6.52 -16.71
N LYS A 9 -9.79 -7.29 -16.06
CA LYS A 9 -9.91 -8.75 -15.93
C LYS A 9 -10.11 -9.17 -14.49
N GLU A 10 -10.77 -10.31 -14.31
CA GLU A 10 -10.86 -10.95 -12.99
C GLU A 10 -9.61 -11.77 -12.67
N HIS A 11 -9.16 -11.67 -11.42
CA HIS A 11 -7.99 -12.38 -10.92
C HIS A 11 -8.33 -13.12 -9.63
N LYS A 12 -7.96 -14.41 -9.55
CA LYS A 12 -7.98 -15.16 -8.28
C LYS A 12 -6.88 -14.63 -7.38
N TRP A 13 -7.26 -13.95 -6.30
CA TRP A 13 -6.32 -13.38 -5.34
C TRP A 13 -6.32 -14.18 -4.03
N ASN A 14 -5.12 -14.63 -3.65
CA ASN A 14 -4.84 -15.22 -2.34
C ASN A 14 -3.71 -14.41 -1.65
N PRO A 15 -4.07 -13.42 -0.82
CA PRO A 15 -3.11 -12.49 -0.22
C PRO A 15 -2.14 -13.19 0.74
N SER A 16 -2.60 -14.26 1.42
CA SER A 16 -1.79 -15.00 2.39
C SER A 16 -0.56 -15.71 1.81
N ARG A 17 -0.61 -16.09 0.52
CA ARG A 17 0.45 -16.81 -0.20
C ARG A 17 1.42 -15.89 -0.96
N ARG A 18 1.11 -14.59 -1.06
CA ARG A 18 1.87 -13.61 -1.84
C ARG A 18 2.44 -12.48 -0.98
N GLN A 19 2.89 -12.82 0.22
CA GLN A 19 3.70 -11.90 1.03
C GLN A 19 5.10 -11.85 0.42
N SER A 20 5.63 -10.66 0.18
CA SER A 20 7.03 -10.53 -0.21
C SER A 20 7.93 -10.86 0.99
N SER A 21 9.00 -11.64 0.77
CA SER A 21 9.92 -12.07 1.83
C SER A 21 10.98 -11.00 2.14
N VAL A 22 10.57 -9.74 2.32
CA VAL A 22 11.50 -8.66 2.67
C VAL A 22 11.89 -8.83 4.14
N ALA A 23 13.19 -9.06 4.37
CA ALA A 23 13.74 -9.13 5.72
C ALA A 23 13.51 -7.81 6.47
N ASP A 24 13.18 -7.89 7.76
CA ASP A 24 12.84 -6.72 8.59
C ASP A 24 13.92 -5.63 8.57
N LYS A 25 15.19 -6.01 8.43
CA LYS A 25 16.33 -5.07 8.33
C LYS A 25 16.26 -4.10 7.13
N ASN A 26 15.47 -4.44 6.10
CA ASN A 26 15.32 -3.63 4.90
C ASN A 26 14.06 -2.74 4.92
N ARG A 27 13.26 -2.80 6.00
CA ARG A 27 12.02 -2.04 6.11
C ARG A 27 12.28 -0.65 6.67
N SER A 28 11.51 0.32 6.20
CA SER A 28 11.64 1.70 6.67
C SER A 28 11.22 1.82 8.15
N LYS A 29 11.75 2.81 8.86
CA LYS A 29 11.34 3.09 10.25
C LYS A 29 9.84 3.38 10.36
N LEU A 30 9.27 4.06 9.35
CA LEU A 30 7.84 4.36 9.29
C LEU A 30 7.00 3.07 9.13
N HIS A 31 7.46 2.14 8.30
CA HIS A 31 6.80 0.84 8.12
C HIS A 31 6.75 0.05 9.44
N ILE A 32 7.87 -0.01 10.16
CA ILE A 32 7.94 -0.70 11.47
C ILE A 32 7.00 -0.04 12.48
N LYS A 33 6.95 1.31 12.50
CA LYS A 33 6.03 2.07 13.36
C LYS A 33 4.57 1.77 13.01
N ALA A 34 4.21 1.79 11.73
CA ALA A 34 2.87 1.47 11.27
C ALA A 34 2.47 0.03 11.65
N ARG A 35 3.38 -0.95 11.50
CA ARG A 35 3.14 -2.33 11.95
C ARG A 35 2.82 -2.38 13.45
N ALA A 36 3.60 -1.69 14.28
CA ALA A 36 3.39 -1.67 15.71
C ALA A 36 2.00 -1.10 16.05
N LEU A 37 1.63 0.03 15.40
CA LEU A 37 0.31 0.63 15.55
C LEU A 37 -0.82 -0.31 15.11
N LEU A 38 -0.71 -0.96 13.96
CA LEU A 38 -1.74 -1.89 13.47
C LEU A 38 -1.94 -3.09 14.39
N LYS A 39 -0.86 -3.58 15.02
CA LYS A 39 -0.95 -4.66 16.03
C LYS A 39 -1.61 -4.20 17.33
N ASP A 40 -1.41 -2.94 17.70
CA ASP A 40 -2.04 -2.32 18.87
C ASP A 40 -3.55 -2.11 18.65
N LEU A 41 -3.94 -1.56 17.49
CA LEU A 41 -5.33 -1.33 17.13
C LEU A 41 -6.11 -2.62 16.85
N PHE A 42 -5.46 -3.60 16.22
CA PHE A 42 -6.11 -4.82 15.73
C PHE A 42 -5.39 -6.09 16.20
N PRO A 43 -5.31 -6.33 17.53
CA PRO A 43 -4.49 -7.39 18.11
C PRO A 43 -4.90 -8.82 17.70
N PHE A 44 -6.16 -8.99 17.30
CA PHE A 44 -6.70 -10.29 16.87
C PHE A 44 -6.77 -10.45 15.35
N ASP A 45 -6.50 -9.39 14.59
CA ASP A 45 -6.55 -9.46 13.14
C ASP A 45 -5.21 -9.85 12.55
N ARG A 46 -5.28 -10.57 11.44
CA ARG A 46 -4.10 -10.89 10.66
C ARG A 46 -3.70 -9.69 9.82
N VAL A 47 -2.57 -9.08 10.16
CA VAL A 47 -1.91 -8.06 9.34
C VAL A 47 -0.97 -8.74 8.36
N LEU A 48 -1.25 -8.60 7.06
CA LEU A 48 -0.37 -9.06 5.97
C LEU A 48 0.48 -7.88 5.49
N GLU A 49 1.70 -8.15 5.05
CA GLU A 49 2.64 -7.11 4.58
C GLU A 49 3.04 -7.33 3.11
N GLU A 50 3.33 -6.24 2.40
CA GLU A 50 3.95 -6.22 1.07
C GLU A 50 3.19 -7.06 0.02
N LEU A 51 1.89 -6.82 -0.08
CA LEU A 51 1.00 -7.64 -0.88
C LEU A 51 1.01 -7.21 -2.34
N THR A 52 1.15 -8.17 -3.23
CA THR A 52 0.97 -7.92 -4.66
C THR A 52 -0.50 -7.65 -4.99
N LEU A 53 -0.76 -6.55 -5.69
CA LEU A 53 -2.08 -6.16 -6.19
C LEU A 53 -2.27 -6.67 -7.64
N PRO A 54 -2.99 -7.78 -7.86
CA PRO A 54 -3.18 -8.33 -9.20
C PRO A 54 -3.98 -7.39 -10.10
N GLY A 55 -3.76 -7.48 -11.41
CA GLY A 55 -4.46 -6.64 -12.39
C GLY A 55 -4.02 -5.17 -12.41
N THR A 56 -3.01 -4.77 -11.64
CA THR A 56 -2.42 -3.41 -11.69
C THR A 56 -1.40 -3.23 -12.82
N LYS A 57 -0.96 -4.35 -13.44
CA LYS A 57 -0.16 -4.37 -14.66
C LYS A 57 -1.09 -4.15 -15.86
N THR A 58 -0.98 -2.99 -16.50
CA THR A 58 -1.81 -2.55 -17.63
C THR A 58 -0.96 -2.34 -18.90
N GLY A 59 -1.58 -1.95 -20.02
CA GLY A 59 -0.85 -1.57 -21.22
C GLY A 59 0.13 -0.39 -20.98
N SER A 60 -0.26 0.55 -20.13
CA SER A 60 0.57 1.70 -19.73
C SER A 60 1.54 1.42 -18.59
N ARG A 61 1.28 0.38 -17.76
CA ARG A 61 2.14 -0.02 -16.63
C ARG A 61 2.57 -1.49 -16.72
N ARG A 62 3.88 -1.71 -16.92
CA ARG A 62 4.43 -3.07 -17.08
C ARG A 62 4.70 -3.83 -15.78
N THR A 63 4.65 -3.18 -14.63
CA THR A 63 4.95 -3.78 -13.31
C THR A 63 3.70 -3.89 -12.46
N LEU A 64 3.64 -4.93 -11.62
CA LEU A 64 2.61 -5.01 -10.58
C LEU A 64 2.89 -3.97 -9.49
N LEU A 65 1.82 -3.51 -8.86
CA LEU A 65 1.87 -2.67 -7.67
C LEU A 65 1.79 -3.56 -6.43
N HIS A 66 2.32 -3.02 -5.34
CA HIS A 66 2.35 -3.65 -4.03
C HIS A 66 1.77 -2.71 -2.99
N ALA A 67 1.05 -3.25 -2.02
CA ALA A 67 0.58 -2.51 -0.86
C ALA A 67 1.37 -2.86 0.39
N ASP A 68 1.61 -1.87 1.25
CA ASP A 68 2.43 -2.05 2.45
C ASP A 68 1.76 -3.00 3.43
N PHE A 69 0.46 -2.81 3.70
CA PHE A 69 -0.31 -3.69 4.58
C PHE A 69 -1.70 -4.00 4.03
N TYR A 70 -2.22 -5.18 4.40
CA TYR A 70 -3.60 -5.58 4.20
C TYR A 70 -4.14 -6.32 5.42
N ILE A 71 -5.35 -5.95 5.85
CA ILE A 71 -6.06 -6.57 6.96
C ILE A 71 -7.34 -7.22 6.39
N PRO A 72 -7.32 -8.53 6.09
CA PRO A 72 -8.39 -9.19 5.34
C PRO A 72 -9.76 -9.12 6.00
N ASN A 73 -9.83 -9.27 7.32
CA ASN A 73 -11.09 -9.26 8.08
C ASN A 73 -11.79 -7.90 8.03
N ARG A 74 -11.07 -6.85 7.64
CA ARG A 74 -11.56 -5.47 7.57
C ARG A 74 -11.63 -4.93 6.15
N SER A 75 -11.24 -5.73 5.14
CA SER A 75 -11.08 -5.28 3.76
C SER A 75 -10.30 -3.96 3.66
N LEU A 76 -9.22 -3.86 4.45
CA LEU A 76 -8.49 -2.63 4.69
C LEU A 76 -7.05 -2.73 4.17
N ILE A 77 -6.69 -1.83 3.27
CA ILE A 77 -5.32 -1.60 2.80
C ILE A 77 -4.75 -0.38 3.55
N VAL A 78 -3.50 -0.48 3.97
CA VAL A 78 -2.78 0.64 4.59
C VAL A 78 -1.48 0.88 3.85
N GLU A 79 -1.24 2.14 3.48
CA GLU A 79 -0.04 2.62 2.80
C GLU A 79 0.73 3.58 3.70
N VAL A 80 2.06 3.49 3.72
CA VAL A 80 2.94 4.30 4.56
C VAL A 80 3.76 5.23 3.67
N HIS A 81 3.33 6.49 3.60
CA HIS A 81 3.92 7.47 2.70
C HIS A 81 5.06 8.25 3.35
N GLY A 82 6.28 8.01 2.87
CA GLY A 82 7.45 8.83 3.15
C GLY A 82 7.41 10.21 2.48
N GLU A 83 8.34 11.11 2.82
CA GLU A 83 8.43 12.46 2.24
C GLU A 83 8.49 12.46 0.70
N GLN A 84 9.10 11.43 0.12
CA GLN A 84 9.21 11.26 -1.33
C GLN A 84 7.85 11.20 -2.04
N HIS A 85 6.75 10.85 -1.36
CA HIS A 85 5.41 10.86 -1.96
C HIS A 85 4.81 12.26 -2.09
N PHE A 86 5.39 13.26 -1.43
CA PHE A 86 4.85 14.62 -1.37
C PHE A 86 5.74 15.61 -2.11
N LYS A 87 7.05 15.42 -2.06
CA LYS A 87 8.02 16.35 -2.63
C LYS A 87 9.02 15.62 -3.51
N PHE A 88 9.31 16.21 -4.66
CA PHE A 88 10.43 15.78 -5.48
C PHE A 88 11.74 15.98 -4.73
N ASN A 89 12.54 14.92 -4.67
CA ASN A 89 13.91 14.94 -4.17
C ASN A 89 14.77 14.10 -5.11
N SER A 90 15.90 14.67 -5.54
CA SER A 90 16.86 14.01 -6.45
C SER A 90 17.51 12.76 -5.86
N PHE A 91 17.46 12.59 -4.53
CA PHE A 91 17.91 11.36 -3.88
C PHE A 91 17.00 10.16 -4.20
N PHE A 92 15.68 10.38 -4.27
CA PHE A 92 14.71 9.31 -4.52
C PHE A 92 14.31 9.18 -5.99
N TYR A 93 14.42 10.26 -6.76
CA TYR A 93 13.98 10.32 -8.14
C TYR A 93 15.05 10.88 -9.05
N LYS A 94 15.25 10.20 -10.19
CA LYS A 94 16.16 10.66 -11.25
C LYS A 94 15.74 12.02 -11.83
N ASP A 95 14.44 12.21 -12.03
CA ASP A 95 13.85 13.39 -12.66
C ASP A 95 12.39 13.58 -12.22
N LYS A 96 11.80 14.72 -12.59
CA LYS A 96 10.40 15.03 -12.25
C LYS A 96 9.42 14.03 -12.87
N MET A 97 9.72 13.50 -14.05
CA MET A 97 8.87 12.49 -14.69
C MET A 97 8.79 11.20 -13.86
N ALA A 98 9.89 10.77 -13.24
CA ALA A 98 9.92 9.62 -12.34
C ALA A 98 9.06 9.86 -11.09
N PHE A 99 9.06 11.08 -10.54
CA PHE A 99 8.19 11.46 -9.43
C PHE A 99 6.71 11.48 -9.84
N PHE A 100 6.36 12.07 -10.98
CA PHE A 100 4.98 12.02 -11.50
C PHE A 100 4.50 10.59 -11.75
N LYS A 101 5.39 9.71 -12.25
CA LYS A 101 5.09 8.27 -12.38
C LYS A 101 4.85 7.60 -11.02
N ALA A 102 5.57 8.01 -9.97
CA ALA A 102 5.31 7.49 -8.62
C ALA A 102 3.93 7.94 -8.11
N LYS A 103 3.59 9.23 -8.26
CA LYS A 103 2.24 9.74 -7.93
C LYS A 103 1.13 9.02 -8.68
N ALA A 104 1.32 8.75 -9.98
CA ALA A 104 0.36 7.97 -10.77
C ALA A 104 0.22 6.52 -10.29
N ARG A 105 1.26 5.92 -9.66
CA ARG A 105 1.12 4.60 -9.04
C ARG A 105 0.28 4.68 -7.77
N ASP A 106 0.46 5.71 -6.95
CA ASP A 106 -0.34 5.92 -5.75
C ASP A 106 -1.83 6.09 -6.13
N THR A 107 -2.13 6.88 -7.18
CA THR A 107 -3.50 7.03 -7.72
C THR A 107 -4.08 5.70 -8.18
N ASP A 108 -3.31 4.88 -8.90
CA ASP A 108 -3.79 3.56 -9.34
C ASP A 108 -4.02 2.59 -8.18
N LYS A 109 -3.25 2.68 -7.09
CA LYS A 109 -3.54 1.88 -5.88
C LYS A 109 -4.90 2.27 -5.29
N ALA A 110 -5.18 3.57 -5.20
CA ALA A 110 -6.48 4.06 -4.72
C ALA A 110 -7.62 3.57 -5.62
N ALA A 111 -7.48 3.72 -6.93
CA ALA A 111 -8.47 3.22 -7.89
C ALA A 111 -8.67 1.70 -7.80
N TRP A 112 -7.60 0.94 -7.58
CA TRP A 112 -7.68 -0.51 -7.40
C TRP A 112 -8.44 -0.88 -6.12
N CYS A 113 -8.23 -0.14 -5.03
CA CYS A 113 -8.94 -0.37 -3.77
C CYS A 113 -10.43 -0.04 -3.91
N GLU A 114 -10.75 1.11 -4.51
CA GLU A 114 -12.14 1.53 -4.79
C GLU A 114 -12.87 0.50 -5.65
N LEU A 115 -12.24 0.04 -6.75
CA LEU A 115 -12.78 -0.96 -7.66
C LEU A 115 -13.14 -2.28 -6.96
N ASN A 116 -12.44 -2.61 -5.87
CA ASN A 116 -12.61 -3.86 -5.13
C ASN A 116 -13.29 -3.66 -3.77
N ASN A 117 -13.90 -2.49 -3.52
CA ASN A 117 -14.56 -2.13 -2.27
C ASN A 117 -13.67 -2.35 -1.03
N MET A 118 -12.39 -1.96 -1.14
CA MET A 118 -11.44 -1.99 -0.04
C MET A 118 -11.19 -0.57 0.46
N ASN A 119 -11.19 -0.42 1.78
CA ASN A 119 -10.82 0.84 2.42
C ASN A 119 -9.31 1.05 2.26
N LEU A 120 -8.90 2.26 1.89
CA LEU A 120 -7.50 2.66 1.82
C LEU A 120 -7.24 3.73 2.88
N ILE A 121 -6.28 3.46 3.76
CA ILE A 121 -5.77 4.44 4.73
C ILE A 121 -4.31 4.75 4.40
N GLU A 122 -3.98 6.03 4.29
CA GLU A 122 -2.62 6.50 4.08
C GLU A 122 -2.05 7.07 5.37
N LEU A 123 -0.88 6.59 5.78
CA LEU A 123 -0.14 7.02 6.97
C LEU A 123 1.06 7.86 6.54
N ASN A 124 0.98 9.18 6.72
CA ASN A 124 1.96 10.10 6.16
C ASN A 124 3.11 10.36 7.15
N TYR A 125 4.33 10.53 6.62
CA TYR A 125 5.55 10.73 7.42
C TYR A 125 5.52 11.94 8.35
N ASN A 126 4.74 12.97 8.00
CA ASN A 126 4.63 14.23 8.73
C ASN A 126 3.55 14.19 9.81
N GLU A 127 2.81 13.09 9.94
CA GLU A 127 1.78 12.89 10.94
C GLU A 127 2.33 12.11 12.14
N LYS A 128 1.80 12.43 13.33
CA LYS A 128 2.11 11.72 14.56
C LYS A 128 1.16 10.53 14.74
N GLU A 129 1.53 9.66 15.67
CA GLU A 129 0.76 8.44 15.93
C GLU A 129 -0.70 8.69 16.35
N PRO A 130 -1.04 9.73 17.14
CA PRO A 130 -2.44 10.05 17.41
C PRO A 130 -3.23 10.42 16.15
N GLU A 131 -2.62 11.16 15.21
CA GLU A 131 -3.26 11.53 13.94
C GLU A 131 -3.47 10.30 13.06
N TRP A 132 -2.54 9.33 13.09
CA TRP A 132 -2.72 8.04 12.44
C TRP A 132 -3.88 7.24 13.05
N ARG A 133 -4.00 7.20 14.38
CA ARG A 133 -5.08 6.46 15.07
C ARG A 133 -6.46 6.91 14.64
N VAL A 134 -6.70 8.22 14.57
CA VAL A 134 -7.99 8.81 14.20
C VAL A 134 -8.46 8.37 12.80
N LYS A 135 -7.55 7.93 11.91
CA LYS A 135 -7.93 7.44 10.57
C LYS A 135 -8.59 6.06 10.59
N PHE A 136 -8.48 5.32 11.70
CA PHE A 136 -9.02 3.97 11.85
C PHE A 136 -10.33 3.94 12.67
N ASP A 137 -10.76 5.07 13.21
CA ASP A 137 -12.02 5.26 13.92
C ASP A 137 -13.17 5.54 12.94
#